data_AF-E9LVA1-F1
#
_entry.id   AF-E9LVA1-F1
#
_cell.length_a   1.000
_cell.length_b   1.000
_cell.length_c   1.000
_cell.angle_alpha   90.00
_cell.angle_beta   90.00
_cell.angle_gamma   90.00
#
_symmetry.space_group_name_H-M   'P 1'
#
loop_
_entity.id
_entity.type
_entity.pdbx_description
1 polymer ?
#
loop_
_entity_poly.entity_id
_entity_poly.type
_entity_poly.pdbx_seq_one_letter_code
_entity_poly.pdbx_strand_id
1 'polypeptide(L)'
;EMWPDLIQRAKDGGLDVIQTYVFWNGHEPSPGKYYFEDNYDLVKFIKLVQQAGLYVHLRIGPYVCAEWNFGGFPVWLKYIPGIQFRTDNGPFKDQMQRFTTKIVNMMKAERLFESHGGPIILSQIENEYGPMEYEIGAPGKAYTDWAAQMAVGLGTGVPWVMCKQDDAPDPVINACNGFYCDYFSPNKAYKPKMWTEAWTGWFTEFGGAVPYRPAEDLA
;
A
#
# COMPACT_ATOMS: atom_id res chain seq x y z
N GLU A 1 2.72 16.84 -14.89
CA GLU A 1 3.96 17.36 -15.53
C GLU A 1 5.24 16.95 -14.79
N MET A 2 5.26 16.91 -13.46
CA MET A 2 6.48 16.59 -12.68
C MET A 2 6.90 15.11 -12.68
N TRP A 3 5.97 14.17 -12.83
CA TRP A 3 6.26 12.74 -12.67
C TRP A 3 7.44 12.22 -13.51
N PRO A 4 7.58 12.54 -14.81
CA PRO A 4 8.72 12.06 -15.59
C PRO A 4 10.08 12.50 -15.02
N ASP A 5 10.21 13.75 -14.58
CA ASP A 5 11.47 14.27 -13.99
C ASP A 5 11.78 13.60 -12.65
N LEU A 6 10.78 13.44 -11.77
CA LEU A 6 10.95 12.77 -10.48
C LEU A 6 11.36 11.30 -10.65
N ILE A 7 10.72 10.60 -11.59
CA ILE A 7 11.03 9.20 -11.92
C ILE A 7 12.44 9.09 -12.51
N GLN A 8 12.84 10.02 -13.38
CA GLN A 8 14.18 10.04 -13.95
C GLN A 8 15.25 10.26 -12.87
N ARG A 9 15.05 11.21 -11.96
CA ARG A 9 15.98 11.44 -10.83
C ARG A 9 16.08 10.22 -9.91
N ALA A 10 14.98 9.53 -9.66
CA ALA A 10 14.97 8.28 -8.91
C ALA A 10 15.83 7.20 -9.59
N LYS A 11 15.70 7.06 -10.92
CA LYS A 11 16.51 6.15 -11.72
C LYS A 11 17.99 6.53 -11.70
N ASP A 12 18.31 7.80 -11.92
CA ASP A 12 19.69 8.31 -11.90
C ASP A 12 20.33 8.17 -10.50
N GLY A 13 19.50 8.20 -9.44
CA GLY A 13 19.88 7.92 -8.06
C GLY A 13 20.04 6.44 -7.71
N GLY A 14 19.79 5.53 -8.67
CA GLY A 14 20.02 4.09 -8.51
C GLY A 14 18.85 3.30 -7.92
N LEU A 15 17.61 3.84 -7.94
CA LEU A 15 16.43 3.04 -7.56
C LEU A 15 16.05 2.07 -8.66
N ASP A 16 15.70 0.82 -8.29
CA ASP A 16 15.10 -0.18 -9.18
C ASP A 16 13.56 -0.18 -9.13
N VAL A 17 12.98 0.30 -8.03
CA VAL A 17 11.55 0.18 -7.72
C VAL A 17 11.01 1.53 -7.22
N ILE A 18 9.90 1.98 -7.81
CA ILE A 18 9.08 3.06 -7.27
C ILE A 18 7.95 2.47 -6.43
N GLN A 19 7.84 2.90 -5.18
CA GLN A 19 6.76 2.49 -4.29
C GLN A 19 5.72 3.61 -4.16
N THR A 20 4.44 3.29 -4.23
CA THR A 20 3.36 4.26 -4.00
C THR A 20 2.16 3.63 -3.33
N TYR A 21 1.45 4.43 -2.52
CA TYR A 21 0.11 4.11 -2.06
C TYR A 21 -0.94 4.35 -3.13
N VAL A 22 -2.15 3.81 -2.90
CA VAL A 22 -3.37 4.16 -3.63
C VAL A 22 -4.33 4.87 -2.68
N PHE A 23 -4.71 6.11 -3.02
CA PHE A 23 -5.50 6.97 -2.13
C PHE A 23 -7.00 6.87 -2.44
N TRP A 24 -7.70 5.94 -1.76
CA TRP A 24 -9.11 5.64 -2.03
C TRP A 24 -10.02 6.88 -1.97
N ASN A 25 -9.89 7.71 -0.94
CA ASN A 25 -10.71 8.92 -0.78
C ASN A 25 -10.65 9.88 -1.97
N GLY A 26 -9.50 10.02 -2.62
CA GLY A 26 -9.36 10.83 -3.83
C GLY A 26 -9.88 10.13 -5.08
N HIS A 27 -9.74 8.80 -5.14
CA HIS A 27 -10.24 8.00 -6.25
C HIS A 27 -11.75 7.74 -6.20
N GLU A 28 -12.41 7.86 -5.06
CA GLU A 28 -13.86 7.68 -4.90
C GLU A 28 -14.45 8.76 -3.98
N PRO A 29 -14.53 10.04 -4.43
CA PRO A 29 -15.00 11.16 -3.60
C PRO A 29 -16.46 11.00 -3.13
N SER A 30 -17.27 10.22 -3.86
CA SER A 30 -18.62 9.83 -3.44
C SER A 30 -18.93 8.39 -3.89
N PRO A 31 -19.88 7.68 -3.24
CA PRO A 31 -20.10 6.26 -3.49
C PRO A 31 -20.32 5.94 -4.98
N GLY A 32 -19.47 5.08 -5.55
CA GLY A 32 -19.52 4.64 -6.93
C GLY A 32 -19.09 5.67 -7.98
N LYS A 33 -18.66 6.88 -7.57
CA LYS A 33 -18.17 7.92 -8.47
C LYS A 33 -16.66 7.99 -8.38
N TYR A 34 -16.01 7.39 -9.38
CA TYR A 34 -14.56 7.26 -9.41
C TYR A 34 -13.88 8.41 -10.16
N TYR A 35 -12.68 8.77 -9.73
CA TYR A 35 -11.83 9.79 -10.33
C TYR A 35 -10.39 9.27 -10.50
N PHE A 36 -9.95 9.19 -11.75
CA PHE A 36 -8.60 8.73 -12.15
C PHE A 36 -8.01 9.65 -13.21
N GLU A 37 -8.28 10.95 -13.09
CA GLU A 37 -7.80 11.97 -14.02
C GLU A 37 -6.75 12.86 -13.34
N ASP A 38 -6.08 13.70 -14.12
CA ASP A 38 -5.09 14.66 -13.65
C ASP A 38 -4.02 14.03 -12.74
N ASN A 39 -3.89 14.52 -11.50
CA ASN A 39 -2.92 14.02 -10.52
C ASN A 39 -3.33 12.67 -9.91
N TYR A 40 -4.54 12.18 -10.18
CA TYR A 40 -5.06 10.88 -9.74
C TYR A 40 -5.07 9.84 -10.88
N ASP A 41 -4.45 10.13 -12.02
CA ASP A 41 -4.25 9.14 -13.08
C ASP A 41 -3.15 8.12 -12.71
N LEU A 42 -3.55 7.16 -11.87
CA LEU A 42 -2.68 6.10 -11.35
C LEU A 42 -2.11 5.22 -12.47
N VAL A 43 -2.91 4.91 -13.50
CA VAL A 43 -2.49 4.10 -14.64
C VAL A 43 -1.38 4.82 -15.41
N LYS A 44 -1.55 6.11 -15.70
CA LYS A 44 -0.53 6.92 -16.34
C LYS A 44 0.74 7.01 -15.51
N PHE A 45 0.63 7.22 -14.20
CA PHE A 45 1.80 7.24 -13.31
C PHE A 45 2.59 5.93 -13.41
N ILE A 46 1.93 4.77 -13.28
CA ILE A 46 2.60 3.46 -13.36
C ILE A 46 3.20 3.21 -14.74
N LYS A 47 2.52 3.62 -15.82
CA LYS A 47 3.07 3.54 -17.19
C LYS A 47 4.32 4.41 -17.37
N LEU A 48 4.40 5.58 -16.74
CA LEU A 48 5.61 6.40 -16.76
C LEU A 48 6.77 5.72 -16.04
N VAL A 49 6.52 5.05 -14.92
CA VAL A 49 7.53 4.23 -14.23
C VAL A 49 8.04 3.09 -15.13
N GLN A 50 7.12 2.40 -15.82
CA GLN A 50 7.48 1.36 -16.81
C GLN A 50 8.31 1.92 -17.96
N GLN A 51 7.96 3.08 -18.51
CA GLN A 51 8.70 3.73 -19.59
C GLN A 51 10.12 4.10 -19.18
N ALA A 52 10.31 4.47 -17.91
CA ALA A 52 11.65 4.68 -17.35
C ALA A 52 12.42 3.36 -17.13
N GLY A 53 11.78 2.19 -17.26
CA GLY A 53 12.40 0.89 -17.04
C GLY A 53 12.58 0.54 -15.56
N LEU A 54 11.75 1.11 -14.68
CA LEU A 54 11.70 0.79 -13.26
C LEU A 54 10.50 -0.11 -12.93
N TYR A 55 10.59 -0.84 -11.82
CA TYR A 55 9.48 -1.61 -11.29
C TYR A 55 8.62 -0.80 -10.31
N VAL A 56 7.47 -1.36 -9.92
CA VAL A 56 6.53 -0.77 -8.97
C VAL A 56 6.20 -1.73 -7.83
N HIS A 57 6.23 -1.22 -6.60
CA HIS A 57 5.55 -1.81 -5.45
C HIS A 57 4.27 -1.01 -5.17
N LEU A 58 3.11 -1.59 -5.52
CA LEU A 58 1.82 -0.92 -5.43
C LEU A 58 1.13 -1.21 -4.09
N ARG A 59 1.18 -0.25 -3.17
CA ARG A 59 0.58 -0.38 -1.83
C ARG A 59 -0.89 0.05 -1.87
N ILE A 60 -1.77 -0.91 -2.19
CA ILE A 60 -3.18 -0.62 -2.47
C ILE A 60 -3.94 -0.20 -1.20
N GLY A 61 -3.56 -0.72 -0.02
CA GLY A 61 -4.23 -0.45 1.24
C GLY A 61 -5.50 -1.31 1.42
N PRO A 62 -6.70 -0.74 1.65
CA PRO A 62 -7.04 0.63 1.29
C PRO A 62 -6.90 1.65 2.41
N TYR A 63 -6.66 1.21 3.66
CA TYR A 63 -6.05 2.07 4.66
C TYR A 63 -4.56 2.20 4.34
N VAL A 64 -4.05 3.43 4.29
CA VAL A 64 -2.66 3.71 3.90
C VAL A 64 -1.89 4.52 4.94
N CYS A 65 -2.56 5.01 6.00
CA CYS A 65 -1.99 5.99 6.93
C CYS A 65 -1.47 7.23 6.18
N ALA A 66 -0.17 7.24 5.86
CA ALA A 66 0.52 8.14 4.93
C ALA A 66 0.39 9.64 5.26
N GLU A 67 0.11 9.97 6.52
CA GLU A 67 -0.21 11.34 6.95
C GLU A 67 -1.29 11.97 6.07
N TRP A 68 -2.15 11.11 5.50
CA TRP A 68 -3.13 11.47 4.51
C TRP A 68 -4.50 11.57 5.16
N ASN A 69 -5.34 12.45 4.60
CA ASN A 69 -6.66 12.72 5.16
C ASN A 69 -7.44 11.42 5.40
N PHE A 70 -7.85 11.22 6.65
CA PHE A 70 -8.60 10.05 7.12
C PHE A 70 -7.95 8.69 6.79
N GLY A 71 -6.61 8.65 6.70
CA GLY A 71 -5.83 7.44 6.42
C GLY A 71 -6.09 6.82 5.04
N GLY A 72 -6.63 7.61 4.11
CA GLY A 72 -7.02 7.17 2.78
C GLY A 72 -8.50 6.78 2.64
N PHE A 73 -9.26 6.64 3.74
CA PHE A 73 -10.68 6.28 3.63
C PHE A 73 -11.53 7.45 3.13
N PRO A 74 -12.49 7.20 2.21
CA PRO A 74 -13.50 8.20 1.89
C PRO A 74 -14.37 8.51 3.11
N VAL A 75 -14.67 9.78 3.37
CA VAL A 75 -15.47 10.19 4.54
C VAL A 75 -16.88 9.60 4.50
N TRP A 76 -17.49 9.45 3.31
CA TRP A 76 -18.81 8.84 3.15
C TRP A 76 -18.86 7.39 3.66
N LEU A 77 -17.72 6.69 3.67
CA LEU A 77 -17.63 5.31 4.14
C LEU A 77 -18.10 5.21 5.59
N LYS A 78 -17.77 6.19 6.44
CA LYS A 78 -18.13 6.24 7.88
C LYS A 78 -19.64 6.21 8.13
N TYR A 79 -20.45 6.64 7.15
CA TYR A 79 -21.89 6.77 7.30
C TYR A 79 -22.68 5.58 6.75
N ILE A 80 -22.00 4.53 6.29
CA ILE A 80 -22.66 3.27 5.94
C ILE A 80 -23.23 2.64 7.22
N PRO A 81 -24.52 2.26 7.25
CA PRO A 81 -25.13 1.63 8.41
C PRO A 81 -24.34 0.40 8.88
N GLY A 82 -23.98 0.38 10.18
CA GLY A 82 -23.30 -0.74 10.82
C GLY A 82 -21.81 -0.89 10.48
N ILE A 83 -21.20 0.09 9.79
CA ILE A 83 -19.78 -0.01 9.43
C ILE A 83 -18.86 0.15 10.63
N GLN A 84 -17.84 -0.71 10.70
CA GLN A 84 -16.73 -0.60 11.64
C GLN A 84 -15.44 -0.82 10.85
N PHE A 85 -14.52 0.14 10.93
CA PHE A 85 -13.32 0.10 10.11
C PHE A 85 -12.29 -0.87 10.65
N ARG A 86 -11.57 -1.52 9.73
CA ARG A 86 -10.37 -2.34 10.02
C ARG A 86 -10.63 -3.37 11.13
N THR A 87 -11.72 -4.11 11.00
CA THR A 87 -12.10 -5.23 11.87
C THR A 87 -13.00 -6.18 11.07
N ASP A 88 -13.37 -7.32 11.65
CA ASP A 88 -14.23 -8.31 11.00
C ASP A 88 -15.69 -7.83 10.92
N ASN A 89 -15.94 -6.91 9.99
CA ASN A 89 -17.20 -6.22 9.79
C ASN A 89 -17.65 -6.34 8.33
N GLY A 90 -18.79 -6.98 8.09
CA GLY A 90 -19.33 -7.21 6.73
C GLY A 90 -19.37 -5.95 5.85
N PRO A 91 -20.03 -4.86 6.28
CA PRO A 91 -20.09 -3.62 5.50
C PRO A 91 -18.71 -3.07 5.11
N PHE A 92 -17.73 -3.10 6.02
CA PHE A 92 -16.38 -2.64 5.73
C PHE A 92 -15.65 -3.57 4.75
N LYS A 93 -15.72 -4.88 4.98
CA LYS A 93 -15.12 -5.91 4.13
C LYS A 93 -15.62 -5.82 2.69
N ASP A 94 -16.93 -5.62 2.51
CA ASP A 94 -17.55 -5.46 1.19
C ASP A 94 -16.99 -4.24 0.43
N GLN A 95 -16.88 -3.09 1.10
CA GLN A 95 -16.38 -1.87 0.46
C GLN A 95 -14.88 -1.96 0.19
N MET A 96 -14.09 -2.47 1.13
CA MET A 96 -12.66 -2.69 0.96
C MET A 96 -12.38 -3.65 -0.21
N GLN A 97 -13.10 -4.78 -0.27
CA GLN A 97 -12.95 -5.74 -1.35
C GLN A 97 -13.36 -5.12 -2.70
N ARG A 98 -14.45 -4.34 -2.74
CA ARG A 98 -14.88 -3.66 -3.97
C ARG A 98 -13.81 -2.73 -4.51
N PHE A 99 -13.24 -1.87 -3.66
CA PHE A 99 -12.21 -0.93 -4.09
C PHE A 99 -10.91 -1.64 -4.48
N THR A 100 -10.45 -2.59 -3.66
CA THR A 100 -9.22 -3.37 -3.94
C THR A 100 -9.35 -4.14 -5.27
N THR A 101 -10.50 -4.81 -5.48
CA THR A 101 -10.81 -5.51 -6.73
C THR A 101 -10.82 -4.57 -7.92
N LYS A 102 -11.37 -3.36 -7.77
CA LYS A 102 -11.36 -2.36 -8.84
C LYS A 102 -9.94 -1.98 -9.24
N ILE A 103 -9.08 -1.66 -8.27
CA ILE A 103 -7.68 -1.30 -8.54
C ILE A 103 -6.95 -2.45 -9.23
N VAL A 104 -7.05 -3.68 -8.71
CA VAL A 104 -6.42 -4.85 -9.33
C VAL A 104 -6.92 -5.09 -10.75
N ASN A 105 -8.24 -5.00 -10.99
CA ASN A 105 -8.81 -5.17 -12.32
C ASN A 105 -8.35 -4.08 -13.30
N MET A 106 -8.23 -2.83 -12.85
CA MET A 106 -7.66 -1.75 -13.67
C MET A 106 -6.21 -2.04 -14.06
N MET A 107 -5.38 -2.46 -13.11
CA MET A 107 -3.99 -2.83 -13.39
C MET A 107 -3.88 -4.04 -14.33
N LYS A 108 -4.77 -5.04 -14.19
CA LYS A 108 -4.84 -6.20 -15.09
C LYS A 108 -5.26 -5.81 -16.51
N ALA A 109 -6.29 -4.97 -16.65
CA ALA A 109 -6.78 -4.53 -17.96
C ALA A 109 -5.68 -3.81 -18.76
N GLU A 110 -4.80 -3.10 -18.07
CA GLU A 110 -3.65 -2.39 -18.63
C GLU A 110 -2.37 -3.24 -18.67
N ARG A 111 -2.44 -4.51 -18.28
CA ARG A 111 -1.31 -5.46 -18.22
C ARG A 111 -0.12 -4.95 -17.39
N LEU A 112 -0.40 -4.26 -16.29
CA LEU A 112 0.61 -3.59 -15.46
C LEU A 112 1.27 -4.48 -14.40
N PHE A 113 0.76 -5.68 -14.13
CA PHE A 113 1.47 -6.67 -13.31
C PHE A 113 2.62 -7.32 -14.08
N GLU A 114 3.74 -7.58 -13.42
CA GLU A 114 4.94 -8.16 -14.04
C GLU A 114 4.66 -9.53 -14.67
N SER A 115 3.78 -10.33 -14.07
CA SER A 115 3.22 -11.57 -14.63
C SER A 115 2.60 -11.43 -16.04
N HIS A 116 2.28 -10.19 -16.46
CA HIS A 116 1.75 -9.85 -17.79
C HIS A 116 2.69 -8.95 -18.62
N GLY A 117 3.92 -8.71 -18.15
CA GLY A 117 4.93 -7.84 -18.75
C GLY A 117 4.93 -6.39 -18.26
N GLY A 118 4.17 -6.07 -17.21
CA GLY A 118 4.09 -4.74 -16.60
C GLY A 118 5.14 -4.48 -15.51
N PRO A 119 5.18 -3.28 -14.91
CA PRO A 119 6.19 -2.94 -13.91
C PRO A 119 5.85 -3.39 -12.48
N ILE A 120 4.59 -3.75 -12.16
CA ILE A 120 4.18 -4.02 -10.78
C ILE A 120 4.65 -5.42 -10.36
N ILE A 121 5.66 -5.46 -9.47
CA ILE A 121 6.28 -6.70 -8.95
C ILE A 121 5.76 -7.10 -7.57
N LEU A 122 5.15 -6.17 -6.85
CA LEU A 122 4.65 -6.39 -5.49
C LEU A 122 3.36 -5.60 -5.29
N SER A 123 2.46 -6.12 -4.47
CA SER A 123 1.30 -5.38 -3.97
C SER A 123 1.19 -5.48 -2.47
N GLN A 124 0.69 -4.44 -1.81
CA GLN A 124 0.39 -4.50 -0.37
C GLN A 124 -1.10 -4.35 -0.10
N ILE A 125 -1.60 -5.20 0.79
CA ILE A 125 -2.94 -5.12 1.38
C ILE A 125 -2.80 -4.64 2.83
N GLU A 126 -3.72 -3.78 3.27
CA GLU A 126 -3.65 -3.11 4.57
C GLU A 126 -2.36 -2.28 4.77
N ASN A 127 -2.24 -1.64 5.93
CA ASN A 127 -1.05 -0.89 6.32
C ASN A 127 -0.86 -0.90 7.85
N GLU A 128 0.24 -1.50 8.31
CA GLU A 128 0.63 -1.55 9.72
C GLU A 128 -0.51 -2.00 10.65
N TYR A 129 -1.20 -3.08 10.28
CA TYR A 129 -2.38 -3.54 11.01
C TYR A 129 -2.04 -4.38 12.26
N GLY A 130 -0.89 -5.05 12.31
CA GLY A 130 -0.51 -5.93 13.42
C GLY A 130 -0.66 -5.34 14.83
N PRO A 131 -0.22 -4.09 15.10
CA PRO A 131 -0.46 -3.45 16.40
C PRO A 131 -1.95 -3.27 16.72
N MET A 132 -2.76 -2.91 15.72
CA MET A 132 -4.22 -2.74 15.89
C MET A 132 -4.91 -4.09 16.05
N GLU A 133 -4.48 -5.13 15.33
CA GLU A 133 -4.94 -6.49 15.51
C GLU A 133 -4.73 -6.98 16.94
N TYR A 134 -3.54 -6.76 17.50
CA TYR A 134 -3.22 -7.15 18.88
C TYR A 134 -4.21 -6.55 19.89
N GLU A 135 -4.52 -5.26 19.73
CA GLU A 135 -5.46 -4.55 20.62
C GLU A 135 -6.92 -5.01 20.43
N ILE A 136 -7.34 -5.32 19.20
CA ILE A 136 -8.72 -5.75 18.90
C ILE A 136 -8.93 -7.23 19.26
N GLY A 137 -7.89 -8.05 19.19
CA GLY A 137 -7.94 -9.48 19.47
C GLY A 137 -8.60 -10.28 18.33
N ALA A 138 -9.48 -11.22 18.70
CA ALA A 138 -10.03 -12.21 17.75
C ALA A 138 -10.69 -11.62 16.48
N PRO A 139 -11.47 -10.52 16.54
CA PRO A 139 -11.99 -9.88 15.32
C PRO A 139 -10.90 -9.32 14.42
N GLY A 140 -9.79 -8.83 14.98
CA GLY A 140 -8.64 -8.37 14.22
C GLY A 140 -7.98 -9.53 13.49
N LYS A 141 -7.79 -10.66 14.18
CA LYS A 141 -7.22 -11.87 13.57
C LYS A 141 -8.05 -12.41 12.41
N ALA A 142 -9.36 -12.49 12.60
CA ALA A 142 -10.29 -12.89 11.55
C ALA A 142 -10.25 -11.94 10.33
N TYR A 143 -10.12 -10.63 10.59
CA TYR A 143 -9.97 -9.63 9.53
C TYR A 143 -8.63 -9.75 8.79
N THR A 144 -7.51 -9.94 9.49
CA THR A 144 -6.18 -10.16 8.90
C THR A 144 -6.19 -11.35 7.96
N ASP A 145 -6.70 -12.49 8.42
CA ASP A 145 -6.77 -13.71 7.62
C ASP A 145 -7.68 -13.49 6.39
N TRP A 146 -8.83 -12.83 6.56
CA TRP A 146 -9.71 -12.48 5.45
C TRP A 146 -9.05 -11.53 4.44
N ALA A 147 -8.37 -10.47 4.89
CA ALA A 147 -7.79 -9.45 4.03
C ALA A 147 -6.68 -10.06 3.16
N ALA A 148 -5.82 -10.89 3.77
CA ALA A 148 -4.78 -11.62 3.06
C ALA A 148 -5.36 -12.61 2.04
N GLN A 149 -6.36 -13.42 2.43
CA GLN A 149 -7.01 -14.36 1.51
C GLN A 149 -7.71 -13.66 0.36
N MET A 150 -8.41 -12.56 0.63
CA MET A 150 -9.08 -11.74 -0.39
C MET A 150 -8.07 -11.21 -1.39
N ALA A 151 -6.98 -10.60 -0.92
CA ALA A 151 -5.95 -10.02 -1.79
C ALA A 151 -5.27 -11.09 -2.67
N VAL A 152 -4.84 -12.20 -2.08
CA VAL A 152 -4.23 -13.34 -2.80
C VAL A 152 -5.21 -13.91 -3.82
N GLY A 153 -6.49 -14.05 -3.43
CA GLY A 153 -7.57 -14.53 -4.30
C GLY A 153 -7.85 -13.65 -5.52
N LEU A 154 -7.42 -12.38 -5.53
CA LEU A 154 -7.51 -11.52 -6.72
C LEU A 154 -6.55 -11.96 -7.83
N GLY A 155 -5.58 -12.84 -7.56
CA GLY A 155 -4.75 -13.50 -8.57
C GLY A 155 -3.96 -12.52 -9.43
N THR A 156 -3.21 -11.61 -8.81
CA THR A 156 -2.35 -10.62 -9.50
C THR A 156 -1.19 -11.28 -10.27
N GLY A 157 -0.80 -12.50 -9.86
CA GLY A 157 0.37 -13.21 -10.40
C GLY A 157 1.70 -12.72 -9.83
N VAL A 158 1.69 -11.79 -8.88
CA VAL A 158 2.87 -11.28 -8.17
C VAL A 158 2.66 -11.34 -6.65
N PRO A 159 3.72 -11.37 -5.83
CA PRO A 159 3.58 -11.50 -4.38
C PRO A 159 2.82 -10.35 -3.71
N TRP A 160 2.16 -10.69 -2.60
CA TRP A 160 1.53 -9.73 -1.70
C TRP A 160 2.38 -9.52 -0.44
N VAL A 161 2.36 -8.29 0.07
CA VAL A 161 3.08 -7.84 1.26
C VAL A 161 2.09 -7.29 2.29
N MET A 162 2.42 -7.41 3.58
CA MET A 162 1.79 -6.68 4.69
C MET A 162 2.90 -6.13 5.61
N CYS A 163 2.99 -4.82 5.76
CA CYS A 163 3.99 -4.20 6.65
C CYS A 163 3.52 -4.22 8.12
N LYS A 164 4.46 -4.41 9.06
CA LYS A 164 4.22 -4.59 10.50
C LYS A 164 3.09 -5.58 10.82
N GLN A 165 3.17 -6.76 10.21
CA GLN A 165 2.17 -7.83 10.35
C GLN A 165 2.86 -9.17 10.61
N ASP A 166 3.25 -9.42 11.86
CA ASP A 166 4.10 -10.57 12.22
C ASP A 166 3.45 -11.92 11.90
N ASP A 167 2.13 -12.00 11.90
CA ASP A 167 1.37 -13.22 11.65
C ASP A 167 0.70 -13.25 10.26
N ALA A 168 1.20 -12.45 9.30
CA ALA A 168 0.72 -12.46 7.92
C ALA A 168 0.68 -13.90 7.35
N PRO A 169 -0.49 -14.41 6.94
CA PRO A 169 -0.62 -15.80 6.51
C PRO A 169 0.05 -16.02 5.15
N ASP A 170 0.48 -17.26 4.90
CA ASP A 170 1.01 -17.61 3.57
C ASP A 170 -0.03 -17.42 2.47
N PRO A 171 0.39 -16.98 1.26
CA PRO A 171 1.75 -16.70 0.82
C PRO A 171 2.24 -15.26 1.06
N VAL A 172 1.53 -14.45 1.86
CA VAL A 172 1.84 -13.02 2.06
C VAL A 172 3.15 -12.81 2.81
N ILE A 173 3.98 -11.89 2.34
CA ILE A 173 5.26 -11.54 2.97
C ILE A 173 5.03 -10.46 4.02
N ASN A 174 5.44 -10.69 5.27
CA ASN A 174 5.48 -9.63 6.26
C ASN A 174 6.74 -8.77 6.07
N ALA A 175 6.60 -7.46 6.21
CA ALA A 175 7.69 -6.50 6.03
C ALA A 175 7.83 -5.55 7.22
N CYS A 176 9.00 -4.92 7.34
CA CYS A 176 9.34 -3.97 8.39
C CYS A 176 9.26 -2.52 7.91
N ASN A 177 8.94 -1.60 8.83
CA ASN A 177 8.94 -0.16 8.65
C ASN A 177 9.67 0.47 9.85
N GLY A 178 10.46 1.52 9.62
CA GLY A 178 11.16 2.19 10.71
C GLY A 178 12.35 3.02 10.26
N PHE A 179 13.09 3.55 11.25
CA PHE A 179 14.43 4.11 11.02
C PHE A 179 15.46 3.02 10.75
N TYR A 180 15.31 1.86 11.40
CA TYR A 180 16.17 0.68 11.23
C TYR A 180 15.28 -0.58 11.19
N CYS A 181 15.68 -1.56 10.39
CA CYS A 181 15.04 -2.87 10.28
C CYS A 181 16.08 -4.01 10.19
N ASP A 182 17.31 -3.77 10.63
CA ASP A 182 18.39 -4.75 10.70
C ASP A 182 18.05 -5.92 11.64
N TYR A 183 17.29 -5.66 12.71
CA TYR A 183 16.77 -6.70 13.61
C TYR A 183 15.66 -7.58 13.02
N PHE A 184 14.96 -7.11 11.99
CA PHE A 184 13.76 -7.78 11.48
C PHE A 184 14.09 -9.09 10.76
N SER A 185 13.24 -10.10 10.94
CA SER A 185 13.21 -11.33 10.16
C SER A 185 11.77 -11.64 9.76
N PRO A 186 11.52 -12.14 8.54
CA PRO A 186 10.17 -12.50 8.12
C PRO A 186 9.65 -13.70 8.92
N ASN A 187 8.33 -13.85 8.96
CA ASN A 187 7.64 -14.82 9.82
C ASN A 187 7.80 -16.29 9.37
N LYS A 188 8.43 -16.52 8.22
CA LYS A 188 8.80 -17.83 7.68
C LYS A 188 10.17 -17.77 7.03
N ALA A 189 10.97 -18.82 7.19
CA ALA A 189 12.35 -18.88 6.69
C ALA A 189 12.49 -18.81 5.16
N TYR A 190 11.45 -19.18 4.40
CA TYR A 190 11.46 -19.10 2.92
C TYR A 190 10.97 -17.75 2.37
N LYS A 191 10.51 -16.83 3.23
CA LYS A 191 10.12 -15.48 2.81
C LYS A 191 11.36 -14.58 2.80
N PRO A 192 11.48 -13.64 1.85
CA PRO A 192 12.57 -12.67 1.87
C PRO A 192 12.39 -11.67 3.01
N LYS A 193 13.50 -11.13 3.52
CA LYS A 193 13.49 -9.97 4.42
C LYS A 193 13.22 -8.71 3.60
N MET A 194 12.24 -7.91 4.00
CA MET A 194 11.85 -6.68 3.30
C MET A 194 11.66 -5.51 4.26
N TRP A 195 12.19 -4.35 3.89
CA TRP A 195 12.00 -3.07 4.59
C TRP A 195 11.22 -2.13 3.66
N THR A 196 9.93 -1.97 3.93
CA THR A 196 9.00 -1.23 3.06
C THR A 196 9.01 0.28 3.29
N GLU A 197 9.47 0.73 4.46
CA GLU A 197 9.60 2.16 4.78
C GLU A 197 10.89 2.45 5.55
N ALA A 198 11.95 2.77 4.82
CA ALA A 198 13.14 3.39 5.40
C ALA A 198 12.89 4.89 5.57
N TRP A 199 12.49 5.30 6.79
CA TRP A 199 12.10 6.68 7.03
C TRP A 199 13.28 7.63 6.81
N THR A 200 13.19 8.48 5.79
CA THR A 200 14.26 9.41 5.37
C THR A 200 14.30 10.70 6.19
N GLY A 201 13.47 10.80 7.22
CA GLY A 201 13.13 12.01 7.95
C GLY A 201 11.83 11.79 8.70
N TRP A 202 11.04 12.86 8.88
CA TRP A 202 9.70 12.78 9.44
C TRP A 202 8.78 13.82 8.78
N PHE A 203 7.47 13.68 8.94
CA PHE A 203 6.53 14.67 8.43
C PHE A 203 6.54 15.94 9.29
N THR A 204 6.18 17.07 8.69
CA THR A 204 6.07 18.36 9.38
C THR A 204 4.62 18.60 9.80
N GLU A 205 4.40 18.88 11.08
CA GLU A 205 3.09 19.29 11.60
C GLU A 205 2.99 20.82 11.69
N PHE A 206 1.77 21.37 11.62
CA PHE A 206 1.57 22.80 11.84
C PHE A 206 2.04 23.22 13.23
N GLY A 207 2.93 24.23 13.28
CA GLY A 207 3.56 24.68 14.52
C GLY A 207 4.76 23.84 14.97
N GLY A 208 5.06 22.75 14.25
CA GLY A 208 6.25 21.92 14.48
C GLY A 208 7.50 22.46 13.77
N ALA A 209 8.67 22.01 14.22
CA ALA A 209 9.92 22.20 13.51
C ALA A 209 10.00 21.29 12.28
N VAL A 210 10.89 21.61 11.32
CA VAL A 210 11.20 20.72 10.19
C VAL A 210 12.16 19.63 10.68
N PRO A 211 11.72 18.36 10.76
CA PRO A 211 12.58 17.26 11.20
C PRO A 211 13.59 16.88 10.11
N TYR A 212 14.76 16.38 10.52
CA TYR A 212 15.85 16.02 9.61
C TYR A 212 16.50 14.71 10.06
N ARG A 213 16.83 13.84 9.09
CA ARG A 213 17.64 12.63 9.29
C ARG A 213 18.95 12.78 8.51
N PRO A 214 20.13 12.62 9.15
CA PRO A 214 21.41 12.67 8.45
C PRO A 214 21.53 11.60 7.36
N ALA A 215 22.21 11.93 6.26
CA ALA A 215 22.43 10.98 5.17
C ALA A 215 23.32 9.81 5.63
N GLU A 216 24.28 10.07 6.51
CA GLU A 216 25.19 9.09 7.10
C GLU A 216 24.51 8.09 8.03
N ASP A 217 23.34 8.44 8.58
CA ASP A 217 22.52 7.53 9.39
C ASP A 217 21.57 6.68 8.53
N LEU A 218 21.19 7.17 7.34
CA LEU A 218 20.32 6.44 6.43
C LEU A 218 21.09 5.41 5.56
N ALA A 219 22.35 5.69 5.24
CA ALA A 219 23.21 4.86 4.39
C ALA A 219 23.71 3.59 5.09
#